data_AF-A0A1S6HR26-F1
#
_entry.id   AF-A0A1S6HR26-F1
#
_cell.length_a   1.000
_cell.length_b   1.000
_cell.length_c   1.000
_cell.angle_alpha   90.00
_cell.angle_beta   90.00
_cell.angle_gamma   90.00
#
_symmetry.space_group_name_H-M   'P 1'
#
loop_
_entity.id
_entity.type
_entity.pdbx_description
1 polymer ?
#
loop_
_entity_poly.entity_id
_entity_poly.type
_entity_poly.pdbx_seq_one_letter_code
_entity_poly.pdbx_strand_id
1 'polypeptide(L)'
;MKKILIAAAVVAVGAGGYWFNQQSGGGASQSNDVLASVPADTPIFSGQLKPFPIKSYINSLSQSYKTYPEEMFAELEQSDDARAKFFVSLSRTYMDSLESGQTFVTTFGLADEIKSYFYTLGLLPVLKLDVEKPEVIWALLDKAEKDSGFSHQMKTLKGLSYRSYTLTDAGDAEPIELLFLQQDGLLTITLNASMLAPGTLETALGINPVTPSLADAKVLQDIIKTHGFSDEAVGFVNHQELVKAITTKDGNQLARQVTAILAQEGEDPFLELRTPECHSEFTAIAANWPRTVFGLNSVSIGEQESTLDFSTVIESKNQAFLNALKGMRGFIPDYVKNSRDTVFSMGLGIELNQLVPSLTAVWDEMLQPQYQCQVLQEFQQEMSGQNPAMLGMFTGMANGVRGVSAALLDYKFTEQAAGAQGEPSLESVDAIISLSADNPSMLFSMVKPFAPELANIQLPQDGSPVDLSQLLPLPPEYGISPKLALKGKHLVLYTGDKAEIVANKLADEALDNNGLYSVYLDYSKVFAPILSLAEMTGEPLPEEFSMMKDYNMQLQMGLDINDQGIVFDSYMNSKATPGGE
;
A
#
# COMPACT_ATOMS: atom_id res chain seq x y z
N MET A 1 -15.43 -23.23 -5.98
CA MET A 1 -16.36 -22.10 -5.73
C MET A 1 -15.72 -20.93 -5.00
N LYS A 2 -15.32 -21.03 -3.71
CA LYS A 2 -14.65 -19.91 -2.98
C LYS A 2 -13.37 -19.37 -3.64
N LYS A 3 -12.59 -20.23 -4.31
CA LYS A 3 -11.33 -19.83 -4.99
C LYS A 3 -11.54 -19.12 -6.35
N ILE A 4 -12.70 -19.31 -7.00
CA ILE A 4 -12.96 -18.77 -8.36
C ILE A 4 -13.44 -17.32 -8.28
N LEU A 5 -14.21 -16.97 -7.25
CA LEU A 5 -14.59 -15.56 -6.97
C LEU A 5 -13.36 -14.70 -6.60
N ILE A 6 -12.35 -15.29 -5.96
CA ILE A 6 -11.07 -14.63 -5.66
C ILE A 6 -10.29 -14.36 -6.96
N ALA A 7 -10.27 -15.31 -7.91
CA ALA A 7 -9.59 -15.13 -9.20
C ALA A 7 -10.24 -14.03 -10.08
N ALA A 8 -11.57 -13.88 -10.05
CA ALA A 8 -12.27 -12.82 -10.76
C ALA A 8 -12.01 -11.41 -10.17
N ALA A 9 -11.66 -11.32 -8.88
CA ALA A 9 -11.31 -10.05 -8.22
C ALA A 9 -9.89 -9.55 -8.57
N VAL A 10 -8.99 -10.46 -8.96
CA VAL A 10 -7.57 -10.14 -9.24
C VAL A 10 -7.38 -9.39 -10.56
N VAL A 11 -8.29 -9.53 -11.53
CA VAL A 11 -8.17 -8.90 -12.85
C VAL A 11 -8.44 -7.37 -12.83
N ALA A 12 -9.02 -6.82 -11.75
CA ALA A 12 -9.44 -5.41 -11.69
C ALA A 12 -8.42 -4.43 -11.08
N VAL A 13 -7.30 -4.89 -10.51
CA VAL A 13 -6.44 -4.06 -9.63
C VAL A 13 -5.21 -3.44 -10.34
N GLY A 14 -4.98 -3.73 -11.62
CA GLY A 14 -3.71 -3.39 -12.29
C GLY A 14 -3.48 -1.94 -12.76
N ALA A 15 -4.49 -1.06 -12.81
CA ALA A 15 -4.37 0.22 -13.52
C ALA A 15 -4.20 1.44 -12.56
N GLY A 16 -2.97 1.71 -12.09
CA GLY A 16 -2.72 2.75 -11.06
C GLY A 16 -1.34 3.47 -10.81
N GLY A 17 -0.40 3.82 -11.75
CA GLY A 17 0.46 5.06 -11.74
C GLY A 17 0.53 6.04 -13.00
N TYR A 18 0.48 7.37 -12.77
CA TYR A 18 0.07 8.60 -13.55
C TYR A 18 1.04 9.34 -14.58
N TRP A 19 0.83 10.58 -15.12
CA TRP A 19 1.15 11.38 -16.40
C TRP A 19 2.57 11.79 -16.92
N PHE A 20 2.86 12.52 -18.05
CA PHE A 20 2.11 13.34 -19.09
C PHE A 20 2.89 13.71 -20.41
N ASN A 21 2.17 14.07 -21.51
CA ASN A 21 2.15 15.31 -22.40
C ASN A 21 1.91 14.95 -23.90
N GLN A 22 1.07 15.57 -24.76
CA GLN A 22 0.37 16.86 -24.83
C GLN A 22 -0.75 16.84 -25.92
N GLN A 23 -1.94 17.42 -25.63
CA GLN A 23 -3.06 17.85 -26.52
C GLN A 23 -3.76 16.80 -27.43
N SER A 24 -5.09 16.59 -27.35
CA SER A 24 -6.14 17.59 -27.62
C SER A 24 -7.55 17.19 -27.11
N GLY A 25 -8.23 18.15 -26.45
CA GLY A 25 -9.69 18.39 -26.41
C GLY A 25 -10.69 17.22 -26.30
N GLY A 26 -11.13 16.89 -25.08
CA GLY A 26 -12.36 16.10 -24.83
C GLY A 26 -12.66 15.72 -23.37
N GLY A 27 -11.64 15.53 -22.53
CA GLY A 27 -11.78 14.75 -21.28
C GLY A 27 -12.39 15.39 -20.02
N ALA A 28 -12.81 16.66 -20.04
CA ALA A 28 -13.42 17.30 -18.86
C ALA A 28 -14.89 16.94 -18.68
N SER A 29 -15.64 16.75 -19.77
CA SER A 29 -17.06 16.35 -19.72
C SER A 29 -17.20 14.93 -19.17
N GLN A 30 -16.44 13.99 -19.73
CA GLN A 30 -16.57 12.56 -19.44
C GLN A 30 -16.25 12.20 -17.98
N SER A 31 -15.32 12.92 -17.32
CA SER A 31 -15.05 12.72 -15.90
C SER A 31 -16.22 13.13 -15.03
N ASN A 32 -16.82 14.29 -15.34
CA ASN A 32 -18.02 14.74 -14.67
C ASN A 32 -19.21 13.80 -14.93
N ASP A 33 -19.31 13.25 -16.14
CA ASP A 33 -20.38 12.32 -16.54
C ASP A 33 -20.27 10.98 -15.78
N VAL A 34 -19.07 10.43 -15.61
CA VAL A 34 -18.85 9.23 -14.79
C VAL A 34 -19.18 9.52 -13.32
N LEU A 35 -18.65 10.61 -12.75
CA LEU A 35 -18.88 10.97 -11.36
C LEU A 35 -20.36 11.29 -11.06
N ALA A 36 -21.12 11.78 -12.06
CA ALA A 36 -22.56 11.98 -11.96
C ALA A 36 -23.37 10.67 -11.88
N SER A 37 -22.75 9.54 -12.24
CA SER A 37 -23.31 8.19 -12.11
C SER A 37 -22.84 7.47 -10.84
N VAL A 38 -21.96 8.08 -10.03
CA VAL A 38 -21.48 7.50 -8.77
C VAL A 38 -22.22 8.11 -7.60
N PRO A 39 -22.97 7.32 -6.80
CA PRO A 39 -23.66 7.84 -5.62
C PRO A 39 -22.68 8.38 -4.59
N ALA A 40 -23.04 9.48 -3.92
CA ALA A 40 -22.20 10.05 -2.86
C ALA A 40 -22.03 9.13 -1.64
N ASP A 41 -22.93 8.14 -1.47
CA ASP A 41 -22.89 7.09 -0.46
C ASP A 41 -22.27 5.78 -0.98
N THR A 42 -21.48 5.83 -2.06
CA THR A 42 -20.71 4.66 -2.51
C THR A 42 -19.79 4.16 -1.39
N PRO A 43 -19.78 2.85 -1.07
CA PRO A 43 -18.92 2.30 -0.04
C PRO A 43 -17.43 2.40 -0.36
N ILE A 44 -17.05 2.23 -1.62
CA ILE A 44 -15.66 2.28 -2.07
C ILE A 44 -15.61 3.06 -3.38
N PHE A 45 -14.63 3.96 -3.49
CA PHE A 45 -14.34 4.70 -4.72
C PHE A 45 -12.83 4.81 -4.90
N SER A 46 -12.36 4.74 -6.14
CA SER A 46 -11.01 5.10 -6.59
C SER A 46 -11.13 5.63 -8.01
N GLY A 47 -10.58 6.80 -8.28
CA GLY A 47 -10.70 7.40 -9.61
C GLY A 47 -9.49 8.22 -10.00
N GLN A 48 -9.13 8.12 -11.29
CA GLN A 48 -8.18 9.01 -11.95
C GLN A 48 -8.93 10.25 -12.43
N LEU A 49 -8.65 11.40 -11.82
CA LEU A 49 -9.28 12.66 -12.19
C LEU A 49 -8.65 13.26 -13.45
N LYS A 50 -7.37 12.92 -13.72
CA LYS A 50 -6.67 13.26 -14.97
C LYS A 50 -6.15 12.01 -15.73
N PRO A 51 -6.07 12.05 -17.08
CA PRO A 51 -5.61 10.93 -17.96
C PRO A 51 -4.19 10.32 -17.77
N PHE A 52 -4.09 9.20 -17.10
CA PHE A 52 -2.88 8.47 -16.76
C PHE A 52 -2.12 7.81 -17.95
N PRO A 53 -0.79 7.95 -18.11
CA PRO A 53 0.08 7.51 -19.20
C PRO A 53 0.48 6.05 -19.00
N ILE A 54 -0.50 5.17 -19.08
CA ILE A 54 -0.34 3.75 -18.78
C ILE A 54 0.78 3.12 -19.61
N LYS A 55 0.99 3.57 -20.85
CA LYS A 55 2.08 3.10 -21.70
C LYS A 55 3.46 3.38 -21.08
N SER A 56 3.75 4.63 -20.73
CA SER A 56 5.04 5.00 -20.15
C SER A 56 5.24 4.38 -18.78
N TYR A 57 4.16 4.28 -17.98
CA TYR A 57 4.19 3.57 -16.71
C TYR A 57 4.63 2.12 -16.87
N ILE A 58 3.98 1.35 -17.76
CA ILE A 58 4.37 -0.04 -18.05
C ILE A 58 5.82 -0.13 -18.56
N ASN A 59 6.27 0.81 -19.40
CA ASN A 59 7.65 0.82 -19.88
C ASN A 59 8.67 1.02 -18.75
N SER A 60 8.36 1.89 -17.79
CA SER A 60 9.23 2.18 -16.64
C SER A 60 9.35 1.05 -15.62
N LEU A 61 8.41 0.10 -15.61
CA LEU A 61 8.45 -1.04 -14.69
C LEU A 61 9.70 -1.88 -14.97
N SER A 62 10.36 -2.33 -13.91
CA SER A 62 11.46 -3.27 -14.05
C SER A 62 10.98 -4.59 -14.67
N GLN A 63 11.88 -5.30 -15.37
CA GLN A 63 11.51 -6.50 -16.10
C GLN A 63 10.85 -7.56 -15.22
N SER A 64 11.26 -7.65 -13.95
CA SER A 64 10.72 -8.61 -13.01
C SER A 64 9.23 -8.43 -12.69
N TYR A 65 8.68 -7.21 -12.81
CA TYR A 65 7.24 -6.97 -12.67
C TYR A 65 6.45 -7.39 -13.93
N LYS A 66 7.15 -7.62 -15.04
CA LYS A 66 6.58 -8.06 -16.33
C LYS A 66 6.67 -9.57 -16.50
N THR A 67 7.49 -10.24 -15.69
CA THR A 67 7.65 -11.70 -15.70
C THR A 67 6.77 -12.34 -14.65
N TYR A 68 6.16 -13.47 -14.98
CA TYR A 68 5.37 -14.28 -14.08
C TYR A 68 5.75 -15.76 -14.24
N PRO A 69 5.68 -16.58 -13.18
CA PRO A 69 5.99 -18.01 -13.29
C PRO A 69 5.04 -18.71 -14.27
N GLU A 70 5.56 -19.53 -15.19
CA GLU A 70 4.72 -20.30 -16.12
C GLU A 70 3.71 -21.20 -15.38
N GLU A 71 4.09 -21.70 -14.20
CA GLU A 71 3.25 -22.55 -13.36
C GLU A 71 2.12 -21.80 -12.63
N MET A 72 2.10 -20.46 -12.66
CA MET A 72 1.11 -19.64 -11.95
C MET A 72 -0.34 -20.03 -12.28
N PHE A 73 -0.57 -20.49 -13.51
CA PHE A 73 -1.89 -20.91 -13.97
C PHE A 73 -2.04 -22.43 -14.13
N ALA A 74 -1.02 -23.23 -13.79
CA ALA A 74 -1.01 -24.68 -14.06
C ALA A 74 -2.21 -25.43 -13.45
N GLU A 75 -2.62 -25.09 -12.22
CA GLU A 75 -3.80 -25.70 -11.57
C GLU A 75 -5.11 -25.32 -12.29
N LEU A 76 -5.23 -24.07 -12.77
CA LEU A 76 -6.42 -23.59 -13.48
C LEU A 76 -6.47 -24.10 -14.92
N GLU A 77 -5.33 -24.31 -15.56
CA GLU A 77 -5.21 -24.90 -16.90
C GLU A 77 -5.63 -26.37 -16.94
N GLN A 78 -5.37 -27.09 -15.86
CA GLN A 78 -5.81 -28.48 -15.68
C GLN A 78 -7.30 -28.59 -15.35
N SER A 79 -7.98 -27.48 -15.04
CA SER A 79 -9.41 -27.48 -14.78
C SER A 79 -10.19 -27.75 -16.06
N ASP A 80 -11.22 -28.59 -16.01
CA ASP A 80 -12.16 -28.79 -17.13
C ASP A 80 -13.23 -27.69 -17.23
N ASP A 81 -13.29 -26.77 -16.26
CA ASP A 81 -14.25 -25.67 -16.26
C ASP A 81 -13.90 -24.61 -17.31
N ALA A 82 -14.78 -24.44 -18.31
CA ALA A 82 -14.64 -23.45 -19.37
C ALA A 82 -14.52 -22.01 -18.81
N ARG A 83 -15.17 -21.69 -17.68
CA ARG A 83 -15.03 -20.38 -17.03
C ARG A 83 -13.62 -20.17 -16.50
N ALA A 84 -13.03 -21.19 -15.88
CA ALA A 84 -11.66 -21.11 -15.38
C ALA A 84 -10.68 -20.87 -16.54
N LYS A 85 -10.82 -21.61 -17.64
CA LYS A 85 -10.01 -21.43 -18.85
C LYS A 85 -10.16 -20.04 -19.46
N PHE A 86 -11.37 -19.46 -19.43
CA PHE A 86 -11.62 -18.10 -19.90
C PHE A 86 -10.83 -17.06 -19.10
N PHE A 87 -10.89 -17.12 -17.76
CA PHE A 87 -10.14 -16.19 -16.91
C PHE A 87 -8.63 -16.40 -17.00
N VAL A 88 -8.15 -17.64 -17.19
CA VAL A 88 -6.73 -17.91 -17.47
C VAL A 88 -6.31 -17.26 -18.79
N SER A 89 -7.09 -17.40 -19.86
CA SER A 89 -6.80 -16.78 -21.16
C SER A 89 -6.68 -15.26 -21.05
N LEU A 90 -7.61 -14.61 -20.35
CA LEU A 90 -7.56 -13.15 -20.10
C LEU A 90 -6.36 -12.76 -19.23
N SER A 91 -6.10 -13.50 -18.14
CA SER A 91 -5.01 -13.19 -17.22
C SER A 91 -3.65 -13.35 -17.89
N ARG A 92 -3.47 -14.39 -18.70
CA ARG A 92 -2.27 -14.59 -19.50
C ARG A 92 -2.08 -13.45 -20.51
N THR A 93 -3.14 -13.10 -21.24
CA THR A 93 -3.09 -11.99 -22.20
C THR A 93 -2.69 -10.68 -21.52
N TYR A 94 -3.24 -10.40 -20.33
CA TYR A 94 -2.83 -9.24 -19.53
C TYR A 94 -1.34 -9.29 -19.17
N MET A 95 -0.87 -10.40 -18.62
CA MET A 95 0.52 -10.50 -18.20
C MET A 95 1.50 -10.44 -19.39
N ASP A 96 1.21 -11.14 -20.49
CA ASP A 96 1.98 -11.09 -21.73
C ASP A 96 2.08 -9.67 -22.28
N SER A 97 1.01 -8.88 -22.12
CA SER A 97 0.98 -7.51 -22.60
C SER A 97 1.87 -6.54 -21.80
N LEU A 98 2.29 -6.91 -20.59
CA LEU A 98 3.18 -6.10 -19.75
C LEU A 98 4.61 -6.03 -20.31
N GLU A 99 4.97 -6.88 -21.28
CA GLU A 99 6.28 -6.87 -21.96
C GLU A 99 6.70 -5.45 -22.39
N SER A 100 5.77 -4.69 -22.96
CA SER A 100 5.97 -3.27 -23.25
C SER A 100 4.67 -2.49 -23.15
N GLY A 101 4.76 -1.21 -22.83
CA GLY A 101 3.63 -0.30 -22.84
C GLY A 101 2.93 -0.25 -24.20
N GLN A 102 3.66 -0.39 -25.31
CA GLN A 102 3.05 -0.44 -26.63
C GLN A 102 2.24 -1.73 -26.83
N THR A 103 2.77 -2.88 -26.40
CA THR A 103 2.05 -4.15 -26.40
C THR A 103 0.80 -4.05 -25.53
N PHE A 104 0.91 -3.45 -24.34
CA PHE A 104 -0.20 -3.25 -23.41
C PHE A 104 -1.35 -2.46 -24.04
N VAL A 105 -1.08 -1.23 -24.49
CA VAL A 105 -2.14 -0.37 -25.06
C VAL A 105 -2.73 -0.96 -26.35
N THR A 106 -1.91 -1.63 -27.16
CA THR A 106 -2.37 -2.28 -28.40
C THR A 106 -3.24 -3.50 -28.10
N THR A 107 -2.90 -4.30 -27.09
CA THR A 107 -3.64 -5.51 -26.69
C THR A 107 -5.03 -5.18 -26.18
N PHE A 108 -5.16 -4.07 -25.45
CA PHE A 108 -6.42 -3.64 -24.85
C PHE A 108 -7.13 -2.51 -25.60
N GLY A 109 -6.61 -2.07 -26.75
CA GLY A 109 -7.19 -0.96 -27.51
C GLY A 109 -7.26 0.35 -26.72
N LEU A 110 -6.31 0.56 -25.82
CA LEU A 110 -6.21 1.76 -24.98
C LEU A 110 -5.45 2.86 -25.71
N ALA A 111 -5.67 4.11 -25.31
CA ALA A 111 -4.77 5.20 -25.64
C ALA A 111 -3.50 5.12 -24.77
N ASP A 112 -2.48 5.90 -25.13
CA ASP A 112 -1.24 6.03 -24.35
C ASP A 112 -1.53 6.56 -22.93
N GLU A 113 -2.56 7.42 -22.82
CA GLU A 113 -3.11 7.94 -21.57
C GLU A 113 -4.59 7.53 -21.39
N ILE A 114 -4.99 7.07 -20.20
CA ILE A 114 -6.36 6.59 -19.89
C ILE A 114 -6.91 7.23 -18.61
N LYS A 115 -8.22 7.32 -18.46
CA LYS A 115 -8.85 7.42 -17.14
C LYS A 115 -9.45 6.08 -16.74
N SER A 116 -9.31 5.75 -15.46
CA SER A 116 -9.99 4.63 -14.83
C SER A 116 -10.73 5.07 -13.57
N TYR A 117 -11.88 4.43 -13.34
CA TYR A 117 -12.73 4.62 -12.16
C TYR A 117 -13.16 3.25 -11.66
N PHE A 118 -12.98 3.03 -10.37
CA PHE A 118 -13.52 1.89 -9.65
C PHE A 118 -14.43 2.40 -8.55
N TYR A 119 -15.63 1.85 -8.46
CA TYR A 119 -16.55 2.15 -7.38
C TYR A 119 -17.48 0.98 -7.11
N THR A 120 -18.20 1.03 -5.99
CA THR A 120 -19.22 0.03 -5.70
C THR A 120 -20.62 0.62 -5.55
N LEU A 121 -21.62 -0.09 -6.08
CA LEU A 121 -23.04 0.16 -5.83
C LEU A 121 -23.52 -0.87 -4.80
N GLY A 122 -23.27 -0.55 -3.53
CA GLY A 122 -23.28 -1.54 -2.46
C GLY A 122 -22.13 -2.54 -2.63
N LEU A 123 -22.43 -3.82 -2.80
CA LEU A 123 -21.50 -4.91 -3.12
C LEU A 123 -21.13 -4.99 -4.60
N LEU A 124 -21.89 -4.31 -5.48
CA LEU A 124 -21.68 -4.46 -6.92
C LEU A 124 -20.46 -3.65 -7.37
N PRO A 125 -19.36 -4.28 -7.83
CA PRO A 125 -18.21 -3.55 -8.32
C PRO A 125 -18.48 -3.03 -9.73
N VAL A 126 -18.07 -1.78 -9.98
CA VAL A 126 -18.15 -1.14 -11.29
C VAL A 126 -16.78 -0.57 -11.63
N LEU A 127 -16.18 -1.09 -12.70
CA LEU A 127 -14.96 -0.57 -13.30
C LEU A 127 -15.33 0.15 -14.60
N LYS A 128 -14.89 1.39 -14.74
CA LYS A 128 -15.02 2.18 -15.97
C LYS A 128 -13.65 2.62 -16.43
N LEU A 129 -13.31 2.38 -17.69
CA LEU A 129 -12.03 2.80 -18.25
C LEU A 129 -12.19 3.31 -19.68
N ASP A 130 -11.38 4.30 -20.03
CA ASP A 130 -11.31 4.81 -21.40
C ASP A 130 -10.71 3.77 -22.33
N VAL A 131 -11.31 3.62 -23.51
CA VAL A 131 -10.86 2.71 -24.58
C VAL A 131 -10.90 3.46 -25.91
N GLU A 132 -9.77 3.49 -26.60
CA GLU A 132 -9.62 4.15 -27.90
C GLU A 132 -10.17 3.29 -29.05
N LYS A 133 -9.97 1.97 -28.98
CA LYS A 133 -10.33 0.99 -30.01
C LYS A 133 -11.20 -0.14 -29.45
N PRO A 134 -12.51 0.11 -29.27
CA PRO A 134 -13.45 -0.86 -28.70
C PRO A 134 -13.44 -2.24 -29.38
N GLU A 135 -13.22 -2.28 -30.69
CA GLU A 135 -13.16 -3.51 -31.47
C GLU A 135 -12.03 -4.45 -31.02
N VAL A 136 -10.95 -3.90 -30.46
CA VAL A 136 -9.82 -4.69 -29.95
C VAL A 136 -10.21 -5.42 -28.67
N ILE A 137 -10.92 -4.75 -27.76
CA ILE A 137 -11.47 -5.38 -26.55
C ILE A 137 -12.42 -6.52 -26.93
N TRP A 138 -13.28 -6.31 -27.93
CA TRP A 138 -14.18 -7.35 -28.40
C TRP A 138 -13.46 -8.55 -29.01
N ALA A 139 -12.42 -8.30 -29.83
CA ALA A 139 -11.59 -9.36 -30.39
C ALA A 139 -10.82 -10.15 -29.31
N LEU A 140 -10.35 -9.46 -28.26
CA LEU A 140 -9.68 -10.07 -27.11
C LEU A 140 -10.64 -11.01 -26.35
N LEU A 141 -11.87 -10.55 -26.10
CA LEU A 141 -12.91 -11.39 -25.49
C LEU A 141 -13.29 -12.56 -26.41
N ASP A 142 -13.50 -12.34 -27.71
CA ASP A 142 -13.82 -13.40 -28.68
C ASP A 142 -12.73 -14.48 -28.73
N LYS A 143 -11.46 -14.09 -28.62
CA LYS A 143 -10.35 -15.03 -28.52
C LYS A 143 -10.44 -15.86 -27.23
N ALA A 144 -10.64 -15.21 -26.08
CA ALA A 144 -10.77 -15.92 -24.81
C ALA A 144 -11.97 -16.90 -24.82
N GLU A 145 -13.09 -16.52 -25.46
CA GLU A 145 -14.23 -17.42 -25.64
C GLU A 145 -13.90 -18.64 -26.49
N LYS A 146 -13.19 -18.43 -27.61
CA LYS A 146 -12.76 -19.51 -28.50
C LYS A 146 -11.78 -20.47 -27.82
N ASP A 147 -10.84 -19.94 -27.05
CA ASP A 147 -9.80 -20.73 -26.39
C ASP A 147 -10.35 -21.53 -25.20
N SER A 148 -11.40 -21.02 -24.55
CA SER A 148 -12.00 -21.64 -23.36
C SER A 148 -13.25 -22.48 -23.63
N GLY A 149 -13.96 -22.22 -24.73
CA GLY A 149 -15.29 -22.75 -25.00
C GLY A 149 -16.41 -22.08 -24.18
N PHE A 150 -16.09 -21.03 -23.41
CA PHE A 150 -17.07 -20.26 -22.64
C PHE A 150 -17.51 -19.04 -23.44
N SER A 151 -18.79 -18.96 -23.81
CA SER A 151 -19.30 -17.90 -24.69
C SER A 151 -20.22 -16.92 -23.97
N HIS A 152 -20.23 -15.67 -24.43
CA HIS A 152 -21.15 -14.66 -23.92
C HIS A 152 -22.58 -14.87 -24.44
N GLN A 153 -23.53 -14.28 -23.73
CA GLN A 153 -24.85 -13.94 -24.23
C GLN A 153 -24.91 -12.45 -24.54
N MET A 154 -25.37 -12.09 -25.73
CA MET A 154 -25.68 -10.70 -26.04
C MET A 154 -27.03 -10.34 -25.43
N LYS A 155 -27.05 -9.37 -24.53
CA LYS A 155 -28.27 -8.87 -23.88
C LYS A 155 -28.46 -7.39 -24.16
N THR A 156 -29.69 -6.91 -23.97
CA THR A 156 -30.02 -5.49 -24.15
C THR A 156 -30.74 -4.95 -22.93
N LEU A 157 -30.42 -3.71 -22.55
CA LEU A 157 -31.10 -2.97 -21.50
C LEU A 157 -31.25 -1.51 -21.93
N LYS A 158 -32.51 -1.04 -22.04
CA LYS A 158 -32.85 0.34 -22.45
C LYS A 158 -32.15 0.81 -23.74
N GLY A 159 -31.93 -0.11 -24.68
CA GLY A 159 -31.30 0.19 -25.97
C GLY A 159 -29.77 0.05 -25.99
N LEU A 160 -29.13 -0.23 -24.85
CA LEU A 160 -27.72 -0.57 -24.77
C LEU A 160 -27.54 -2.08 -24.87
N SER A 161 -26.64 -2.52 -25.75
CA SER A 161 -26.25 -3.92 -25.90
C SER A 161 -24.98 -4.20 -25.10
N TYR A 162 -24.97 -5.28 -24.34
CA TYR A 162 -23.81 -5.70 -23.54
C TYR A 162 -23.59 -7.20 -23.63
N ARG A 163 -22.33 -7.62 -23.47
CA ARG A 163 -21.96 -9.03 -23.36
C ARG A 163 -22.12 -9.48 -21.91
N SER A 164 -22.75 -10.63 -21.71
CA SER A 164 -23.03 -11.21 -20.40
C SER A 164 -22.44 -12.62 -20.32
N TYR A 165 -21.64 -12.88 -19.30
CA TYR A 165 -21.01 -14.17 -19.02
C TYR A 165 -21.53 -14.72 -17.70
N THR A 166 -22.31 -15.79 -17.73
CA THR A 166 -22.86 -16.40 -16.51
C THR A 166 -21.77 -17.18 -15.76
N LEU A 167 -21.46 -16.73 -14.54
CA LEU A 167 -20.39 -17.27 -13.71
C LEU A 167 -20.83 -18.46 -12.85
N THR A 168 -22.13 -18.60 -12.61
CA THR A 168 -22.76 -19.67 -11.82
C THR A 168 -23.10 -20.89 -12.67
N ASP A 169 -23.38 -22.02 -12.03
CA ASP A 169 -23.76 -23.25 -12.73
C ASP A 169 -25.20 -23.17 -13.26
N ALA A 170 -25.47 -23.96 -14.30
CA ALA A 170 -26.81 -24.05 -14.86
C ALA A 170 -27.78 -24.65 -13.82
N GLY A 171 -28.81 -23.89 -13.44
CA GLY A 171 -29.79 -24.30 -12.42
C GLY A 171 -29.57 -23.68 -11.05
N ASP A 172 -28.50 -22.91 -10.85
CA ASP A 172 -28.35 -22.09 -9.65
C ASP A 172 -29.50 -21.08 -9.56
N ALA A 173 -30.09 -20.97 -8.36
CA ALA A 173 -31.25 -20.11 -8.12
C ALA A 173 -30.95 -18.62 -8.31
N GLU A 174 -29.69 -18.24 -8.17
CA GLU A 174 -29.22 -16.85 -8.16
C GLU A 174 -28.04 -16.69 -9.12
N PRO A 175 -28.31 -16.53 -10.44
CA PRO A 175 -27.25 -16.44 -11.41
C PRO A 175 -26.44 -15.15 -11.22
N ILE A 176 -25.12 -15.28 -11.17
CA ILE A 176 -24.18 -14.15 -11.21
C ILE A 176 -23.63 -14.04 -12.62
N GLU A 177 -23.66 -12.84 -13.18
CA GLU A 177 -23.20 -12.57 -14.54
C GLU A 177 -22.12 -11.50 -14.52
N LEU A 178 -21.04 -11.71 -15.28
CA LEU A 178 -20.05 -10.68 -15.59
C LEU A 178 -20.43 -9.97 -16.89
N LEU A 179 -20.47 -8.65 -16.85
CA LEU A 179 -20.96 -7.81 -17.93
C LEU A 179 -19.85 -6.93 -18.48
N PHE A 180 -19.80 -6.82 -19.80
CA PHE A 180 -18.98 -5.86 -20.53
C PHE A 180 -19.89 -5.03 -21.44
N LEU A 181 -19.90 -3.72 -21.21
CA LEU A 181 -20.57 -2.73 -22.05
C LEU A 181 -19.53 -1.74 -22.54
N GLN A 182 -19.51 -1.44 -23.84
CA GLN A 182 -18.77 -0.30 -24.35
C GLN A 182 -19.76 0.73 -24.92
N GLN A 183 -19.60 1.98 -24.50
CA GLN A 183 -20.40 3.10 -24.98
C GLN A 183 -19.55 4.38 -24.95
N ASP A 184 -19.59 5.16 -26.04
CA ASP A 184 -18.98 6.50 -26.12
C ASP A 184 -17.49 6.55 -25.70
N GLY A 185 -16.72 5.52 -26.08
CA GLY A 185 -15.29 5.40 -25.75
C GLY A 185 -15.00 4.91 -24.32
N LEU A 186 -16.03 4.52 -23.56
CA LEU A 186 -15.90 4.02 -22.20
C LEU A 186 -16.30 2.54 -22.11
N LEU A 187 -15.40 1.71 -21.61
CA LEU A 187 -15.69 0.32 -21.25
C LEU A 187 -16.15 0.28 -19.80
N THR A 188 -17.34 -0.29 -19.57
CA THR A 188 -17.89 -0.59 -18.24
C THR A 188 -17.86 -2.09 -18.01
N ILE A 189 -17.21 -2.50 -16.93
CA ILE A 189 -17.14 -3.87 -16.46
C ILE A 189 -17.82 -3.92 -15.09
N THR A 190 -18.84 -4.77 -14.95
CA THR A 190 -19.61 -4.91 -13.71
C THR A 190 -20.15 -6.33 -13.58
N LEU A 191 -20.70 -6.66 -12.43
CA LEU A 191 -21.53 -7.85 -12.26
C LEU A 191 -23.03 -7.54 -12.41
N ASN A 192 -23.82 -8.58 -12.54
CA ASN A 192 -25.27 -8.56 -12.36
C ASN A 192 -25.67 -9.79 -11.53
N ALA A 193 -26.66 -9.63 -10.66
CA ALA A 193 -27.22 -10.70 -9.86
C ALA A 193 -28.69 -10.40 -9.55
N SER A 194 -29.51 -11.44 -9.38
CA SER A 194 -30.93 -11.32 -9.07
C SER A 194 -31.22 -10.60 -7.75
N MET A 195 -30.30 -10.68 -6.78
CA MET A 195 -30.37 -9.97 -5.51
C MET A 195 -30.22 -8.43 -5.60
N LEU A 196 -29.82 -7.89 -6.75
CA LEU A 196 -29.65 -6.45 -6.93
C LEU A 196 -31.02 -5.76 -6.98
N ALA A 197 -31.12 -4.60 -6.32
CA ALA A 197 -32.33 -3.79 -6.38
C ALA A 197 -32.60 -3.32 -7.83
N PRO A 198 -33.88 -3.17 -8.24
CA PRO A 198 -34.23 -2.64 -9.56
C PRO A 198 -33.51 -1.33 -9.85
N GLY A 199 -32.98 -1.17 -11.07
CA GLY A 199 -32.25 0.03 -11.49
C GLY A 199 -30.78 0.09 -11.06
N THR A 200 -30.30 -0.84 -10.21
CA THR A 200 -28.87 -0.89 -9.82
C THR A 200 -27.98 -1.11 -11.04
N LEU A 201 -28.34 -2.07 -11.90
CA LEU A 201 -27.60 -2.32 -13.13
C LEU A 201 -27.67 -1.12 -14.10
N GLU A 202 -28.83 -0.46 -14.21
CA GLU A 202 -28.97 0.75 -15.03
C GLU A 202 -28.01 1.87 -14.55
N THR A 203 -27.85 2.00 -13.23
CA THR A 203 -26.89 2.93 -12.62
C THR A 203 -25.43 2.53 -12.91
N ALA A 204 -25.09 1.25 -12.76
CA ALA A 204 -23.75 0.73 -13.06
C ALA A 204 -23.35 1.02 -14.51
N LEU A 205 -24.28 0.80 -15.45
CA LEU A 205 -24.09 1.05 -16.87
C LEU A 205 -24.14 2.55 -17.26
N GLY A 206 -24.37 3.46 -16.31
CA GLY A 206 -24.43 4.90 -16.56
C GLY A 206 -25.69 5.38 -17.28
N ILE A 207 -26.76 4.59 -17.27
CA ILE A 207 -28.04 4.94 -17.92
C ILE A 207 -28.80 5.99 -17.10
N ASN A 208 -28.79 5.84 -15.78
CA ASN A 208 -29.48 6.73 -14.86
C ASN A 208 -28.46 7.57 -14.07
N PRO A 209 -28.56 8.91 -14.10
CA PRO A 209 -27.80 9.75 -13.18
C PRO A 209 -28.29 9.52 -11.74
N VAL A 210 -27.44 9.79 -10.77
CA VAL A 210 -27.77 9.65 -9.35
C VAL A 210 -27.69 11.00 -8.65
N THR A 211 -28.49 11.18 -7.59
CA THR A 211 -28.47 12.41 -6.80
C THR A 211 -28.71 12.06 -5.33
N PRO A 212 -27.81 12.43 -4.40
CA PRO A 212 -26.54 13.14 -4.65
C PRO A 212 -25.48 12.25 -5.31
N SER A 213 -24.76 12.80 -6.28
CA SER A 213 -23.62 12.15 -6.94
C SER A 213 -22.27 12.64 -6.38
N LEU A 214 -21.18 11.94 -6.68
CA LEU A 214 -19.84 12.45 -6.39
C LEU A 214 -19.47 13.71 -7.19
N ALA A 215 -20.11 13.94 -8.35
CA ALA A 215 -19.92 15.17 -9.11
C ALA A 215 -20.45 16.40 -8.33
N ASP A 216 -21.56 16.26 -7.62
CA ASP A 216 -22.23 17.37 -6.94
C ASP A 216 -21.81 17.53 -5.46
N ALA A 217 -21.47 16.42 -4.80
CA ALA A 217 -21.32 16.36 -3.34
C ALA A 217 -20.00 16.96 -2.81
N LYS A 218 -19.07 17.38 -3.69
CA LYS A 218 -17.74 17.91 -3.38
C LYS A 218 -16.82 16.99 -2.55
N VAL A 219 -17.20 15.72 -2.39
CA VAL A 219 -16.51 14.74 -1.55
C VAL A 219 -15.03 14.62 -1.93
N LEU A 220 -14.72 14.53 -3.22
CA LEU A 220 -13.35 14.34 -3.71
C LEU A 220 -12.51 15.60 -3.53
N GLN A 221 -13.07 16.78 -3.81
CA GLN A 221 -12.40 18.06 -3.65
C GLN A 221 -12.07 18.34 -2.18
N ASP A 222 -12.99 17.99 -1.27
CA ASP A 222 -12.76 18.12 0.17
C ASP A 222 -11.65 17.18 0.66
N ILE A 223 -11.60 15.93 0.17
CA ILE A 223 -10.52 14.99 0.49
C ILE A 223 -9.17 15.53 0.00
N ILE A 224 -9.07 15.90 -1.28
CA ILE A 224 -7.83 16.43 -1.88
C ILE A 224 -7.32 17.62 -1.08
N LYS A 225 -8.20 18.58 -0.78
CA LYS A 225 -7.84 19.78 -0.03
C LYS A 225 -7.42 19.48 1.41
N THR A 226 -8.11 18.58 2.09
CA THR A 226 -7.89 18.27 3.52
C THR A 226 -6.54 17.59 3.73
N HIS A 227 -6.18 16.66 2.83
CA HIS A 227 -4.98 15.84 2.96
C HIS A 227 -3.80 16.33 2.12
N GLY A 228 -3.99 17.37 1.31
CA GLY A 228 -2.92 17.93 0.47
C GLY A 228 -2.53 17.03 -0.70
N PHE A 229 -3.42 16.13 -1.12
CA PHE A 229 -3.19 15.30 -2.30
C PHE A 229 -3.12 16.16 -3.57
N SER A 230 -2.43 15.63 -4.57
CA SER A 230 -2.55 16.09 -5.95
C SER A 230 -3.95 15.79 -6.50
N ASP A 231 -4.36 16.52 -7.54
CA ASP A 231 -5.66 16.37 -8.20
C ASP A 231 -5.65 15.27 -9.28
N GLU A 232 -4.78 14.27 -9.12
CA GLU A 232 -4.50 13.25 -10.13
C GLU A 232 -5.30 11.97 -9.93
N ALA A 233 -5.23 11.42 -8.72
CA ALA A 233 -5.95 10.23 -8.32
C ALA A 233 -6.32 10.33 -6.85
N VAL A 234 -7.56 9.94 -6.55
CA VAL A 234 -8.09 9.94 -5.19
C VAL A 234 -9.09 8.81 -5.03
N GLY A 235 -9.12 8.21 -3.85
CA GLY A 235 -10.10 7.22 -3.48
C GLY A 235 -10.39 7.21 -1.99
N PHE A 236 -11.43 6.47 -1.62
CA PHE A 236 -11.85 6.29 -0.25
C PHE A 236 -12.61 4.99 -0.03
N VAL A 237 -12.59 4.55 1.22
CA VAL A 237 -13.49 3.54 1.81
C VAL A 237 -14.37 4.26 2.83
N ASN A 238 -15.68 4.17 2.68
CA ASN A 238 -16.66 4.89 3.49
C ASN A 238 -17.13 4.05 4.67
N HIS A 239 -16.49 4.22 5.83
CA HIS A 239 -16.80 3.44 7.03
C HIS A 239 -18.23 3.65 7.53
N GLN A 240 -18.81 4.84 7.31
CA GLN A 240 -20.20 5.11 7.71
C GLN A 240 -21.18 4.22 6.91
N GLU A 241 -20.94 4.03 5.62
CA GLU A 241 -21.77 3.18 4.78
C GLU A 241 -21.53 1.69 5.04
N LEU A 242 -20.29 1.30 5.37
CA LEU A 242 -19.98 -0.06 5.82
C LEU A 242 -20.66 -0.38 7.17
N VAL A 243 -20.64 0.55 8.13
CA VAL A 243 -21.30 0.37 9.43
C VAL A 243 -22.81 0.24 9.27
N LYS A 244 -23.44 1.06 8.43
CA LYS A 244 -24.87 0.89 8.11
C LYS A 244 -25.15 -0.48 7.53
N ALA A 245 -24.26 -1.02 6.70
CA ALA A 245 -24.47 -2.32 6.08
C ALA A 245 -24.47 -3.51 7.05
N ILE A 246 -23.60 -3.47 8.06
CA ILE A 246 -23.51 -4.55 9.05
C ILE A 246 -24.54 -4.38 10.18
N THR A 247 -24.87 -3.15 10.56
CA THR A 247 -25.77 -2.86 11.71
C THR A 247 -27.23 -2.65 11.33
N THR A 248 -27.58 -2.66 10.04
CA THR A 248 -28.97 -2.56 9.58
C THR A 248 -29.29 -3.62 8.54
N LYS A 249 -30.59 -3.80 8.25
CA LYS A 249 -31.05 -4.68 7.17
C LYS A 249 -31.20 -3.94 5.84
N ASP A 250 -31.50 -2.65 5.89
CA ASP A 250 -31.92 -1.87 4.74
C ASP A 250 -31.48 -0.40 4.75
N GLY A 251 -30.63 0.00 5.70
CA GLY A 251 -30.22 1.40 5.93
C GLY A 251 -29.44 2.03 4.78
N ASN A 252 -28.87 1.23 3.89
CA ASN A 252 -28.35 1.66 2.59
C ASN A 252 -28.44 0.52 1.57
N GLN A 253 -27.98 0.77 0.34
CA GLN A 253 -27.97 -0.25 -0.71
C GLN A 253 -27.13 -1.47 -0.33
N LEU A 254 -25.98 -1.26 0.32
CA LEU A 254 -25.09 -2.33 0.76
C LEU A 254 -25.78 -3.24 1.79
N ALA A 255 -26.46 -2.67 2.79
CA ALA A 255 -27.23 -3.38 3.81
C ALA A 255 -28.27 -4.32 3.20
N ARG A 256 -29.03 -3.82 2.20
CA ARG A 256 -30.06 -4.61 1.52
C ARG A 256 -29.47 -5.82 0.79
N GLN A 257 -28.36 -5.62 0.07
CA GLN A 257 -27.70 -6.69 -0.67
C GLN A 257 -27.07 -7.72 0.27
N VAL A 258 -26.36 -7.29 1.32
CA VAL A 258 -25.82 -8.19 2.35
C VAL A 258 -26.94 -8.99 3.01
N THR A 259 -28.06 -8.34 3.37
CA THR A 259 -29.21 -9.01 3.98
C THR A 259 -29.86 -10.02 3.04
N ALA A 260 -29.95 -9.72 1.75
CA ALA A 260 -30.48 -10.67 0.76
C ALA A 260 -29.60 -11.92 0.64
N ILE A 261 -28.27 -11.76 0.63
CA ILE A 261 -27.32 -12.88 0.59
C ILE A 261 -27.43 -13.74 1.85
N LEU A 262 -27.42 -13.11 3.03
CA LEU A 262 -27.51 -13.83 4.30
C LEU A 262 -28.85 -14.58 4.46
N ALA A 263 -29.94 -14.02 3.93
CA ALA A 263 -31.22 -14.71 3.90
C ALA A 263 -31.21 -16.00 3.05
N GLN A 264 -30.36 -16.07 2.01
CA GLN A 264 -30.18 -17.27 1.19
C GLN A 264 -29.34 -18.33 1.90
N GLU A 265 -28.31 -17.92 2.64
CA GLU A 265 -27.46 -18.81 3.43
C GLU A 265 -28.19 -19.36 4.69
N GLY A 266 -29.29 -18.73 5.11
CA GLY A 266 -30.11 -19.16 6.23
C GLY A 266 -29.55 -18.78 7.62
N GLU A 267 -28.39 -18.11 7.65
CA GLU A 267 -27.74 -17.60 8.85
C GLU A 267 -27.31 -16.14 8.63
N ASP A 268 -27.53 -15.31 9.65
CA ASP A 268 -27.11 -13.90 9.64
C ASP A 268 -26.07 -13.70 10.76
N PRO A 269 -24.76 -13.63 10.43
CA PRO A 269 -23.70 -13.46 11.41
C PRO A 269 -23.70 -12.06 12.06
N PHE A 270 -24.52 -11.13 11.57
CA PHE A 270 -24.61 -9.76 12.07
C PHE A 270 -25.84 -9.53 12.96
N LEU A 271 -26.61 -10.58 13.31
CA LEU A 271 -27.82 -10.44 14.12
C LEU A 271 -27.60 -9.65 15.40
N GLU A 272 -26.50 -9.93 16.11
CA GLU A 272 -26.15 -9.24 17.37
C GLU A 272 -25.76 -7.77 17.16
N LEU A 273 -25.22 -7.43 15.99
CA LEU A 273 -24.84 -6.07 15.60
C LEU A 273 -26.03 -5.23 15.09
N ARG A 274 -27.16 -5.87 14.77
CA ARG A 274 -28.34 -5.23 14.16
C ARG A 274 -29.37 -4.72 15.16
N THR A 275 -29.03 -4.72 16.45
CA THR A 275 -29.86 -4.08 17.48
C THR A 275 -29.84 -2.54 17.31
N PRO A 276 -30.92 -1.82 17.69
CA PRO A 276 -30.94 -0.36 17.64
C PRO A 276 -29.79 0.30 18.39
N GLU A 277 -29.40 -0.28 19.53
CA GLU A 277 -28.30 0.17 20.38
C GLU A 277 -26.96 0.04 19.64
N CYS A 278 -26.67 -1.14 19.07
CA CYS A 278 -25.47 -1.35 18.26
C CYS A 278 -25.42 -0.44 17.04
N HIS A 279 -26.53 -0.29 16.31
CA HIS A 279 -26.58 0.61 15.16
C HIS A 279 -26.21 2.05 15.54
N SER A 280 -26.81 2.57 16.62
CA SER A 280 -26.53 3.93 17.10
C SER A 280 -25.07 4.09 17.51
N GLU A 281 -24.52 3.13 18.25
CA GLU A 281 -23.17 3.23 18.82
C GLU A 281 -22.08 3.02 17.79
N PHE A 282 -22.20 2.03 16.89
CA PHE A 282 -21.28 1.90 15.76
C PHE A 282 -21.37 3.09 14.80
N THR A 283 -22.56 3.68 14.60
CA THR A 283 -22.69 4.91 13.80
C THR A 283 -21.95 6.08 14.46
N ALA A 284 -22.01 6.21 15.78
CA ALA A 284 -21.25 7.22 16.51
C ALA A 284 -19.72 7.01 16.39
N ILE A 285 -19.26 5.75 16.44
CA ILE A 285 -17.86 5.40 16.19
C ILE A 285 -17.47 5.77 14.75
N ALA A 286 -18.24 5.37 13.75
CA ALA A 286 -17.98 5.71 12.35
C ALA A 286 -18.05 7.22 12.09
N ALA A 287 -18.85 7.99 12.82
CA ALA A 287 -18.85 9.45 12.70
C ALA A 287 -17.51 10.07 13.11
N ASN A 288 -16.82 9.46 14.10
CA ASN A 288 -15.46 9.82 14.48
C ASN A 288 -14.40 9.26 13.53
N TRP A 289 -14.66 8.14 12.85
CA TRP A 289 -13.74 7.48 11.91
C TRP A 289 -14.39 7.31 10.53
N PRO A 290 -14.70 8.42 9.83
CA PRO A 290 -15.67 8.40 8.73
C PRO A 290 -15.21 7.63 7.50
N ARG A 291 -13.92 7.69 7.18
CA ARG A 291 -13.36 7.13 5.96
C ARG A 291 -11.91 6.71 6.16
N THR A 292 -11.46 5.78 5.33
CA THR A 292 -10.06 5.68 4.94
C THR A 292 -9.94 6.32 3.57
N VAL A 293 -9.04 7.27 3.38
CA VAL A 293 -8.80 7.93 2.10
C VAL A 293 -7.42 7.61 1.59
N PHE A 294 -7.23 7.65 0.28
CA PHE A 294 -5.94 7.44 -0.33
C PHE A 294 -5.78 8.28 -1.59
N GLY A 295 -4.55 8.73 -1.86
CA GLY A 295 -4.26 9.63 -2.97
C GLY A 295 -2.77 9.81 -3.20
N LEU A 296 -2.45 10.44 -4.33
CA LEU A 296 -1.06 10.77 -4.70
C LEU A 296 -0.69 12.13 -4.13
N ASN A 297 0.44 12.23 -3.43
CA ASN A 297 1.04 13.51 -3.04
C ASN A 297 1.77 14.15 -4.20
N SER A 298 2.56 13.33 -4.91
CA SER A 298 3.28 13.72 -6.11
C SER A 298 3.48 12.50 -7.01
N VAL A 299 3.68 12.76 -8.30
CA VAL A 299 3.90 11.70 -9.27
C VAL A 299 4.61 12.25 -10.51
N SER A 300 5.51 11.46 -11.05
CA SER A 300 6.22 11.72 -12.30
C SER A 300 6.49 10.40 -13.00
N ILE A 301 5.93 10.19 -14.19
CA ILE A 301 6.11 8.96 -14.96
C ILE A 301 6.74 9.28 -16.31
N GLY A 302 7.73 8.49 -16.68
CA GLY A 302 8.41 8.56 -17.96
C GLY A 302 8.69 7.16 -18.49
N GLU A 303 9.27 7.08 -19.68
CA GLU A 303 9.53 5.80 -20.37
C GLU A 303 10.57 4.92 -19.65
N GLN A 304 11.47 5.51 -18.87
CA GLN A 304 12.61 4.83 -18.25
C GLN A 304 12.58 4.91 -16.72
N GLU A 305 11.81 5.84 -16.15
CA GLU A 305 11.78 6.08 -14.72
C GLU A 305 10.42 6.64 -14.32
N SER A 306 9.94 6.16 -13.18
CA SER A 306 8.65 6.50 -12.61
C SER A 306 8.76 6.68 -11.12
N THR A 307 8.16 7.75 -10.60
CA THR A 307 8.10 8.04 -9.17
C THR A 307 6.64 8.24 -8.76
N LEU A 308 6.20 7.49 -7.75
CA LEU A 308 4.89 7.58 -7.10
C LEU A 308 5.09 7.90 -5.63
N ASP A 309 4.51 9.00 -5.16
CA ASP A 309 4.40 9.34 -3.74
C ASP A 309 2.91 9.29 -3.37
N PHE A 310 2.56 8.36 -2.49
CA PHE A 310 1.20 7.96 -2.19
C PHE A 310 0.97 7.91 -0.68
N SER A 311 -0.17 8.45 -0.24
CA SER A 311 -0.57 8.37 1.16
C SER A 311 -1.92 7.71 1.31
N THR A 312 -2.07 6.96 2.39
CA THR A 312 -3.35 6.48 2.92
C THR A 312 -3.57 7.07 4.30
N VAL A 313 -4.75 7.64 4.54
CA VAL A 313 -5.12 8.24 5.82
C VAL A 313 -6.38 7.59 6.35
N ILE A 314 -6.30 7.00 7.54
CA ILE A 314 -7.48 6.60 8.30
C ILE A 314 -7.98 7.86 9.02
N GLU A 315 -9.02 8.48 8.48
CA GLU A 315 -9.54 9.75 8.98
C GLU A 315 -10.05 9.59 10.42
N SER A 316 -9.73 10.56 11.28
CA SER A 316 -10.33 10.67 12.60
C SER A 316 -10.72 12.10 12.95
N LYS A 317 -11.95 12.27 13.43
CA LYS A 317 -12.44 13.51 14.04
C LYS A 317 -12.25 13.51 15.55
N ASN A 318 -11.81 12.40 16.15
CA ASN A 318 -11.53 12.32 17.57
C ASN A 318 -10.15 12.92 17.87
N GLN A 319 -10.13 14.24 18.10
CA GLN A 319 -8.90 14.98 18.36
C GLN A 319 -8.24 14.58 19.70
N ALA A 320 -9.01 14.14 20.70
CA ALA A 320 -8.44 13.63 21.95
C ALA A 320 -7.62 12.37 21.68
N PHE A 321 -8.19 11.43 20.93
CA PHE A 321 -7.52 10.20 20.50
C PHE A 321 -6.28 10.49 19.64
N LEU A 322 -6.40 11.35 18.62
CA LEU A 322 -5.26 11.72 17.77
C LEU A 322 -4.16 12.45 18.55
N ASN A 323 -4.50 13.32 19.50
CA ASN A 323 -3.51 13.98 20.34
C ASN A 323 -2.78 12.98 21.25
N ALA A 324 -3.50 12.02 21.82
CA ALA A 324 -2.90 10.93 22.59
C ALA A 324 -1.95 10.12 21.71
N LEU A 325 -2.37 9.70 20.51
CA LEU A 325 -1.50 8.99 19.59
C LEU A 325 -0.26 9.81 19.21
N LYS A 326 -0.43 11.10 18.87
CA LYS A 326 0.68 12.01 18.53
C LYS A 326 1.69 12.15 19.67
N GLY A 327 1.25 12.02 20.92
CA GLY A 327 2.13 12.02 22.09
C GLY A 327 3.19 10.91 22.04
N MET A 328 2.92 9.81 21.35
CA MET A 328 3.88 8.70 21.18
C MET A 328 4.96 8.99 20.13
N ARG A 329 4.73 9.94 19.21
CA ARG A 329 5.68 10.27 18.13
C ARG A 329 7.03 10.65 18.73
N GLY A 330 8.09 10.08 18.18
CA GLY A 330 9.45 10.37 18.60
C GLY A 330 10.29 10.97 17.47
N PHE A 331 11.59 10.81 17.56
CA PHE A 331 12.56 11.35 16.61
C PHE A 331 13.05 10.29 15.65
N ILE A 332 12.95 10.57 14.35
CA ILE A 332 13.58 9.86 13.25
C ILE A 332 14.59 10.81 12.60
N PRO A 333 15.89 10.46 12.54
CA PRO A 333 16.93 11.30 11.97
C PRO A 333 16.78 11.53 10.46
N ASP A 334 17.40 12.59 9.96
CA ASP A 334 17.31 12.97 8.55
C ASP A 334 17.86 11.90 7.60
N TYR A 335 18.88 11.14 8.01
CA TYR A 335 19.45 10.07 7.19
C TYR A 335 18.48 8.88 6.96
N VAL A 336 17.40 8.80 7.74
CA VAL A 336 16.31 7.81 7.58
C VAL A 336 15.07 8.42 6.90
N LYS A 337 14.89 9.74 6.98
CA LYS A 337 13.79 10.43 6.30
C LYS A 337 14.10 10.70 4.85
N ASN A 338 15.35 11.07 4.57
CA ASN A 338 15.86 11.44 3.26
C ASN A 338 16.83 10.37 2.73
N SER A 339 16.42 9.11 2.78
CA SER A 339 17.27 7.92 2.60
C SER A 339 17.61 7.54 1.17
N ARG A 340 17.32 8.41 0.19
CA ARG A 340 17.33 8.08 -1.24
C ARG A 340 18.69 7.61 -1.79
N ASP A 341 19.76 7.84 -1.03
CA ASP A 341 21.12 7.40 -1.36
C ASP A 341 21.62 6.21 -0.52
N THR A 342 20.83 5.69 0.41
CA THR A 342 21.19 4.52 1.23
C THR A 342 20.88 3.20 0.52
N VAL A 343 21.44 2.09 1.00
CA VAL A 343 21.03 0.74 0.61
C VAL A 343 19.74 0.35 1.33
N PHE A 344 19.72 0.61 2.64
CA PHE A 344 18.61 0.34 3.52
C PHE A 344 18.64 1.35 4.67
N SER A 345 17.47 1.78 5.11
CA SER A 345 17.36 2.48 6.39
C SER A 345 16.04 2.16 7.08
N MET A 346 16.05 2.22 8.41
CA MET A 346 14.85 2.11 9.22
C MET A 346 14.96 3.02 10.44
N GLY A 347 13.83 3.55 10.88
CA GLY A 347 13.72 4.40 12.04
C GLY A 347 12.43 4.14 12.78
N LEU A 348 12.54 4.03 14.09
CA LEU A 348 11.44 3.95 15.03
C LEU A 348 11.55 5.15 15.97
N GLY A 349 10.73 6.16 15.73
CA GLY A 349 10.58 7.34 16.59
C GLY A 349 9.51 7.05 17.64
N ILE A 350 9.90 6.85 18.89
CA ILE A 350 8.96 6.73 20.00
C ILE A 350 9.43 7.59 21.15
N GLU A 351 8.56 8.48 21.62
CA GLU A 351 8.84 9.24 22.83
C GLU A 351 8.48 8.42 24.08
N LEU A 352 9.48 7.76 24.68
CA LEU A 352 9.23 6.81 25.76
C LEU A 352 8.66 7.44 27.03
N ASN A 353 8.92 8.74 27.30
CA ASN A 353 8.32 9.40 28.46
C ASN A 353 6.81 9.61 28.28
N GLN A 354 6.35 9.74 27.03
CA GLN A 354 4.94 9.98 26.71
C GLN A 354 4.23 8.70 26.30
N LEU A 355 4.93 7.59 26.02
CA LEU A 355 4.33 6.34 25.58
C LEU A 355 3.24 5.84 26.53
N VAL A 356 3.55 5.66 27.82
CA VAL A 356 2.57 5.14 28.79
C VAL A 356 1.43 6.13 29.05
N PRO A 357 1.66 7.44 29.29
CA PRO A 357 0.58 8.43 29.37
C PRO A 357 -0.32 8.46 28.13
N SER A 358 0.27 8.39 26.93
CA SER A 358 -0.45 8.41 25.66
C SER A 358 -1.29 7.16 25.45
N LEU A 359 -0.73 5.98 25.70
CA LEU A 359 -1.47 4.71 25.64
C LEU A 359 -2.58 4.66 26.69
N THR A 360 -2.34 5.22 27.89
CA THR A 360 -3.37 5.34 28.92
C THR A 360 -4.49 6.26 28.47
N ALA A 361 -4.18 7.40 27.85
CA ALA A 361 -5.20 8.31 27.32
C ALA A 361 -6.00 7.68 26.17
N VAL A 362 -5.36 6.92 25.28
CA VAL A 362 -6.03 6.11 24.24
C VAL A 362 -6.96 5.08 24.89
N TRP A 363 -6.47 4.35 25.88
CA TRP A 363 -7.21 3.33 26.60
C TRP A 363 -8.43 3.91 27.33
N ASP A 364 -8.24 5.03 28.05
CA ASP A 364 -9.32 5.77 28.71
C ASP A 364 -10.37 6.23 27.70
N GLU A 365 -9.96 6.80 26.56
CA GLU A 365 -10.88 7.25 25.50
C GLU A 365 -11.71 6.08 24.92
N MET A 366 -11.13 4.87 24.83
CA MET A 366 -11.84 3.68 24.39
C MET A 366 -12.82 3.12 25.45
N LEU A 367 -12.51 3.27 26.73
CA LEU A 367 -13.32 2.76 27.84
C LEU A 367 -14.32 3.77 28.41
N GLN A 368 -14.16 5.06 28.10
CA GLN A 368 -15.01 6.13 28.61
C GLN A 368 -16.48 6.02 28.16
N PRO A 369 -16.80 5.70 26.88
CA PRO A 369 -18.18 5.55 26.45
C PRO A 369 -18.87 4.40 27.20
N GLN A 370 -20.11 4.59 27.63
CA GLN A 370 -20.92 3.52 28.22
C GLN A 370 -21.81 2.91 27.15
N TYR A 371 -21.35 1.82 26.54
CA TYR A 371 -22.09 1.14 25.48
C TYR A 371 -23.24 0.29 26.03
N GLN A 372 -24.33 0.24 25.28
CA GLN A 372 -25.47 -0.66 25.46
C GLN A 372 -25.41 -1.83 24.47
N CYS A 373 -24.69 -1.68 23.36
CA CYS A 373 -24.39 -2.74 22.43
C CYS A 373 -23.54 -3.82 23.11
N GLN A 374 -24.06 -5.06 23.21
CA GLN A 374 -23.37 -6.15 23.89
C GLN A 374 -21.96 -6.41 23.33
N VAL A 375 -21.80 -6.40 22.00
CA VAL A 375 -20.48 -6.63 21.36
C VAL A 375 -19.47 -5.56 21.78
N LEU A 376 -19.89 -4.29 21.88
CA LEU A 376 -19.02 -3.21 22.33
C LEU A 376 -18.74 -3.28 23.84
N GLN A 377 -19.70 -3.75 24.64
CA GLN A 377 -19.47 -4.02 26.07
C GLN A 377 -18.45 -5.14 26.26
N GLU A 378 -18.55 -6.23 25.51
CA GLU A 378 -17.59 -7.34 25.55
C GLU A 378 -16.19 -6.86 25.14
N PHE A 379 -16.10 -6.07 24.06
CA PHE A 379 -14.85 -5.43 23.66
C PHE A 379 -14.27 -4.54 24.78
N GLN A 380 -15.08 -3.72 25.43
CA GLN A 380 -14.63 -2.89 26.57
C GLN A 380 -14.20 -3.73 27.78
N GLN A 381 -14.88 -4.83 28.07
CA GLN A 381 -14.49 -5.74 29.14
C GLN A 381 -13.13 -6.37 28.85
N GLU A 382 -12.90 -6.84 27.63
CA GLU A 382 -11.59 -7.39 27.22
C GLU A 382 -10.50 -6.31 27.32
N MET A 383 -10.77 -5.11 26.78
CA MET A 383 -9.84 -3.98 26.83
C MET A 383 -9.53 -3.52 28.25
N SER A 384 -10.50 -3.59 29.18
CA SER A 384 -10.29 -3.21 30.58
C SER A 384 -9.23 -4.07 31.29
N GLY A 385 -9.02 -5.30 30.82
CA GLY A 385 -7.95 -6.17 31.31
C GLY A 385 -6.54 -5.78 30.82
N GLN A 386 -6.43 -4.94 29.79
CA GLN A 386 -5.18 -4.57 29.13
C GLN A 386 -4.65 -3.20 29.56
N ASN A 387 -4.48 -2.99 30.88
CA ASN A 387 -4.04 -1.69 31.40
C ASN A 387 -2.59 -1.34 30.98
N PRO A 388 -2.35 -0.22 30.27
CA PRO A 388 -1.02 0.20 29.82
C PRO A 388 -0.04 0.53 30.96
N ALA A 389 -0.50 0.79 32.18
CA ALA A 389 0.34 1.13 33.33
C ALA A 389 1.42 0.06 33.62
N MET A 390 1.15 -1.20 33.28
CA MET A 390 2.13 -2.29 33.42
C MET A 390 3.38 -2.08 32.57
N LEU A 391 3.28 -1.36 31.44
CA LEU A 391 4.41 -1.00 30.58
C LEU A 391 5.32 0.08 31.21
N GLY A 392 4.84 0.78 32.24
CA GLY A 392 5.60 1.81 32.97
C GLY A 392 6.88 1.28 33.61
N MET A 393 6.85 0.04 34.10
CA MET A 393 8.05 -0.59 34.69
C MET A 393 9.15 -0.83 33.65
N PHE A 394 8.78 -1.22 32.42
CA PHE A 394 9.74 -1.48 31.34
C PHE A 394 10.32 -0.20 30.77
N THR A 395 9.48 0.81 30.54
CA THR A 395 9.87 2.10 29.95
C THR A 395 10.71 2.97 30.88
N GLY A 396 10.56 2.81 32.21
CA GLY A 396 11.30 3.59 33.21
C GLY A 396 12.82 3.47 33.12
N MET A 397 13.36 2.34 32.62
CA MET A 397 14.81 2.15 32.45
C MET A 397 15.38 2.86 31.21
N ALA A 398 14.52 3.24 30.26
CA ALA A 398 14.86 3.90 29.01
C ALA A 398 14.29 5.33 28.95
N ASN A 399 14.17 5.98 30.12
CA ASN A 399 13.66 7.34 30.23
C ASN A 399 14.43 8.31 29.32
N GLY A 400 13.70 9.17 28.61
CA GLY A 400 14.26 10.14 27.68
C GLY A 400 14.65 9.60 26.31
N VAL A 401 14.48 8.31 26.00
CA VAL A 401 14.64 7.80 24.63
C VAL A 401 13.52 8.35 23.74
N ARG A 402 13.91 8.86 22.57
CA ARG A 402 13.03 9.43 21.55
C ARG A 402 13.01 8.61 20.27
N GLY A 403 13.96 7.72 20.06
CA GLY A 403 13.95 6.84 18.91
C GLY A 403 15.24 6.06 18.70
N VAL A 404 15.14 5.04 17.86
CA VAL A 404 16.27 4.22 17.39
C VAL A 404 16.22 4.20 15.87
N SER A 405 17.38 4.25 15.23
CA SER A 405 17.47 4.27 13.78
C SER A 405 18.71 3.54 13.31
N ALA A 406 18.61 2.90 12.15
CA ALA A 406 19.71 2.15 11.55
C ALA A 406 19.71 2.39 10.05
N ALA A 407 20.90 2.41 9.44
CA ALA A 407 21.04 2.44 7.99
C ALA A 407 22.29 1.68 7.55
N LEU A 408 22.15 0.98 6.43
CA LEU A 408 23.25 0.53 5.59
C LEU A 408 23.36 1.56 4.46
N LEU A 409 24.42 2.36 4.48
CA LEU A 409 24.61 3.44 3.52
C LEU A 409 25.25 2.93 2.24
N ASP A 410 26.24 2.04 2.37
CA ASP A 410 26.95 1.41 1.26
C ASP A 410 27.69 0.15 1.72
N TYR A 411 28.01 -0.73 0.78
CA TYR A 411 28.92 -1.85 1.02
C TYR A 411 29.47 -2.36 -0.32
N LYS A 412 30.68 -2.94 -0.29
CA LYS A 412 31.36 -3.42 -1.49
C LYS A 412 32.16 -4.69 -1.20
N PHE A 413 32.18 -5.63 -2.15
CA PHE A 413 33.09 -6.78 -2.16
C PHE A 413 34.34 -6.50 -3.00
N THR A 414 35.46 -7.15 -2.66
CA THR A 414 36.71 -7.03 -3.40
C THR A 414 36.53 -7.48 -4.86
N GLU A 415 36.91 -6.64 -5.81
CA GLU A 415 37.00 -7.02 -7.22
C GLU A 415 38.21 -7.94 -7.43
N GLN A 416 38.00 -9.16 -7.90
CA GLN A 416 39.09 -10.05 -8.31
C GLN A 416 39.26 -10.00 -9.82
N ALA A 417 40.50 -9.82 -10.28
CA ALA A 417 40.81 -10.01 -11.70
C ALA A 417 40.54 -11.47 -12.10
N ALA A 418 39.94 -11.69 -13.28
CA ALA A 418 39.67 -13.03 -13.79
C ALA A 418 40.95 -13.89 -13.77
N GLY A 419 40.95 -14.96 -12.97
CA GLY A 419 42.07 -15.90 -12.82
C GLY A 419 42.99 -15.67 -11.60
N ALA A 420 42.70 -14.70 -10.72
CA ALA A 420 43.37 -14.59 -9.42
C ALA A 420 42.87 -15.66 -8.43
N GLN A 421 43.77 -16.24 -7.62
CA GLN A 421 43.41 -17.20 -6.57
C GLN A 421 43.07 -16.45 -5.26
N GLY A 422 41.83 -16.61 -4.78
CA GLY A 422 41.35 -16.12 -3.48
C GLY A 422 39.82 -16.16 -3.40
N GLU A 423 39.24 -16.28 -2.21
CA GLU A 423 37.78 -16.09 -2.03
C GLU A 423 37.48 -14.58 -1.95
N PRO A 424 36.45 -14.06 -2.64
CA PRO A 424 36.09 -12.66 -2.56
C PRO A 424 35.64 -12.29 -1.15
N SER A 425 36.15 -11.18 -0.63
CA SER A 425 35.88 -10.70 0.73
C SER A 425 35.17 -9.36 0.71
N LEU A 426 34.57 -8.98 1.83
CA LEU A 426 33.95 -7.66 1.99
C LEU A 426 35.05 -6.59 2.06
N GLU A 427 35.08 -5.68 1.09
CA GLU A 427 36.08 -4.60 0.98
C GLU A 427 35.74 -3.43 1.90
N SER A 428 34.47 -3.03 1.94
CA SER A 428 34.01 -1.91 2.75
C SER A 428 32.54 -2.06 3.16
N VAL A 429 32.22 -1.46 4.31
CA VAL A 429 30.86 -1.34 4.85
C VAL A 429 30.71 0.03 5.48
N ASP A 430 29.70 0.77 5.03
CA ASP A 430 29.23 2.01 5.62
C ASP A 430 27.89 1.76 6.31
N ALA A 431 27.90 1.67 7.64
CA ALA A 431 26.70 1.40 8.42
C ALA A 431 26.64 2.29 9.66
N ILE A 432 25.43 2.65 10.06
CA ILE A 432 25.16 3.50 11.22
C ILE A 432 23.95 2.99 11.99
N ILE A 433 24.05 2.99 13.32
CA ILE A 433 22.96 2.80 14.27
C ILE A 433 23.01 3.99 15.22
N SER A 434 21.88 4.66 15.41
CA SER A 434 21.74 5.77 16.35
C SER A 434 20.62 5.51 17.36
N LEU A 435 20.92 5.82 18.62
CA LEU A 435 19.95 5.94 19.71
C LEU A 435 19.82 7.42 20.04
N SER A 436 18.61 7.96 19.89
CA SER A 436 18.32 9.38 20.11
C SER A 436 17.62 9.55 21.45
N ALA A 437 18.17 10.39 22.34
CA ALA A 437 17.64 10.53 23.69
C ALA A 437 17.96 11.89 24.33
N ASP A 438 17.19 12.26 25.36
CA ASP A 438 17.42 13.48 26.15
C ASP A 438 18.80 13.46 26.86
N ASN A 439 19.25 12.27 27.31
CA ASN A 439 20.56 12.04 27.93
C ASN A 439 21.20 10.69 27.52
N PRO A 440 21.76 10.58 26.31
CA PRO A 440 22.41 9.35 25.81
C PRO A 440 23.57 8.87 26.68
N SER A 441 24.35 9.77 27.29
CA SER A 441 25.49 9.42 28.15
C SER A 441 25.05 8.67 29.42
N MET A 442 23.91 9.06 30.00
CA MET A 442 23.33 8.37 31.15
C MET A 442 22.85 6.97 30.75
N LEU A 443 22.15 6.83 29.62
CA LEU A 443 21.69 5.54 29.13
C LEU A 443 22.86 4.59 28.84
N PHE A 444 23.93 5.09 28.21
CA PHE A 444 25.15 4.31 28.03
C PHE A 444 25.78 3.86 29.36
N SER A 445 25.76 4.72 30.38
CA SER A 445 26.27 4.36 31.71
C SER A 445 25.39 3.30 32.39
N MET A 446 24.08 3.31 32.14
CA MET A 446 23.13 2.34 32.71
C MET A 446 23.26 0.94 32.11
N VAL A 447 23.74 0.78 30.87
CA VAL A 447 23.90 -0.56 30.25
C VAL A 447 25.20 -1.26 30.68
N LYS A 448 26.24 -0.52 31.10
CA LYS A 448 27.55 -1.07 31.48
C LYS A 448 27.51 -2.20 32.52
N PRO A 449 26.65 -2.18 33.57
CA PRO A 449 26.55 -3.29 34.50
C PRO A 449 26.08 -4.61 33.86
N PHE A 450 25.39 -4.53 32.72
CA PHE A 450 24.86 -5.68 31.99
C PHE A 450 25.74 -6.12 30.82
N ALA A 451 26.70 -5.29 30.42
CA ALA A 451 27.66 -5.54 29.34
C ALA A 451 29.10 -5.28 29.84
N PRO A 452 29.73 -6.26 30.52
CA PRO A 452 31.06 -6.11 31.13
C PRO A 452 32.15 -5.60 30.16
N GLU A 453 32.01 -5.93 28.87
CA GLU A 453 32.90 -5.51 27.78
C GLU A 453 32.91 -3.98 27.62
N LEU A 454 31.81 -3.31 27.95
CA LEU A 454 31.66 -1.85 27.87
C LEU A 454 32.11 -1.12 29.14
N ALA A 455 32.44 -1.85 30.23
CA ALA A 455 32.74 -1.24 31.53
C ALA A 455 33.88 -0.22 31.45
N ASN A 456 34.92 -0.55 30.67
CA ASN A 456 36.13 0.27 30.49
C ASN A 456 36.01 1.33 29.39
N ILE A 457 34.93 1.32 28.60
CA ILE A 457 34.72 2.30 27.53
C ILE A 457 34.30 3.63 28.13
N GLN A 458 35.11 4.67 27.95
CA GLN A 458 34.78 6.04 28.34
C GLN A 458 34.26 6.77 27.11
N LEU A 459 33.03 7.28 27.17
CA LEU A 459 32.41 8.00 26.05
C LEU A 459 32.78 9.50 26.12
N PRO A 460 33.58 10.02 25.18
CA PRO A 460 33.97 11.43 25.16
C PRO A 460 32.77 12.35 24.95
N GLN A 461 32.72 13.46 25.69
CA GLN A 461 31.63 14.44 25.59
C GLN A 461 31.84 15.46 24.46
N ASP A 462 33.05 15.54 23.91
CA ASP A 462 33.40 16.37 22.75
C ASP A 462 32.95 15.74 21.41
N GLY A 463 32.38 14.53 21.47
CA GLY A 463 31.95 13.74 20.33
C GLY A 463 33.06 13.05 19.57
N SER A 464 34.27 12.99 20.13
CA SER A 464 35.34 12.15 19.62
C SER A 464 34.93 10.66 19.62
N PRO A 465 35.19 9.91 18.54
CA PRO A 465 34.83 8.50 18.48
C PRO A 465 35.74 7.62 19.34
N VAL A 466 35.18 6.53 19.86
CA VAL A 466 35.90 5.44 20.52
C VAL A 466 35.88 4.22 19.61
N ASP A 467 37.06 3.69 19.34
CA ASP A 467 37.20 2.46 18.55
C ASP A 467 36.75 1.23 19.38
N LEU A 468 35.82 0.46 18.83
CA LEU A 468 35.30 -0.78 19.43
C LEU A 468 35.81 -2.05 18.73
N SER A 469 36.73 -1.93 17.78
CA SER A 469 37.26 -3.07 16.99
C SER A 469 37.89 -4.15 17.86
N GLN A 470 38.46 -3.79 19.02
CA GLN A 470 39.03 -4.75 19.97
C GLN A 470 37.99 -5.50 20.80
N LEU A 471 36.75 -4.98 20.88
CA LEU A 471 35.66 -5.58 21.66
C LEU A 471 34.77 -6.50 20.82
N LEU A 472 34.73 -6.28 19.52
CA LEU A 472 33.97 -7.09 18.58
C LEU A 472 34.95 -8.02 17.85
N PRO A 473 34.94 -9.34 18.08
CA PRO A 473 35.83 -10.29 17.40
C PRO A 473 35.37 -10.50 15.95
N LEU A 474 35.43 -9.43 15.16
CA LEU A 474 35.16 -9.46 13.72
C LEU A 474 36.45 -9.84 13.00
N PRO A 475 36.40 -10.81 12.07
CA PRO A 475 37.56 -11.15 11.24
C PRO A 475 38.12 -9.90 10.55
N PRO A 476 39.45 -9.62 10.67
CA PRO A 476 40.07 -8.42 10.10
C PRO A 476 39.87 -8.29 8.59
N GLU A 477 39.62 -9.42 7.90
CA GLU A 477 39.40 -9.49 6.46
C GLU A 477 38.11 -8.78 6.01
N TYR A 478 37.19 -8.47 6.93
CA TYR A 478 35.96 -7.74 6.62
C TYR A 478 36.10 -6.21 6.65
N GLY A 479 37.25 -5.68 7.10
CA GLY A 479 37.50 -4.22 7.12
C GLY A 479 36.55 -3.41 8.01
N ILE A 480 35.80 -4.05 8.92
CA ILE A 480 34.82 -3.40 9.80
C ILE A 480 35.54 -2.84 11.02
N SER A 481 35.53 -1.52 11.18
CA SER A 481 36.10 -0.82 12.35
C SER A 481 34.99 -0.01 13.04
N PRO A 482 34.22 -0.64 13.94
CA PRO A 482 33.08 -0.01 14.58
C PRO A 482 33.55 1.06 15.56
N LYS A 483 33.01 2.27 15.43
CA LYS A 483 33.25 3.42 16.28
C LYS A 483 31.97 3.79 17.03
N LEU A 484 32.12 4.10 18.31
CA LEU A 484 31.05 4.63 19.16
C LEU A 484 31.32 6.09 19.49
N ALA A 485 30.34 6.96 19.27
CA ALA A 485 30.48 8.39 19.55
C ALA A 485 29.20 8.98 20.15
N LEU A 486 29.38 10.06 20.91
CA LEU A 486 28.29 10.93 21.35
C LEU A 486 28.17 12.12 20.39
N LYS A 487 27.09 12.20 19.63
CA LYS A 487 26.85 13.27 18.66
C LYS A 487 25.63 14.07 19.11
N GLY A 488 25.84 15.14 19.87
CA GLY A 488 24.75 15.91 20.46
C GLY A 488 23.86 15.06 21.38
N LYS A 489 22.61 14.85 20.98
CA LYS A 489 21.62 14.02 21.68
C LYS A 489 21.54 12.57 21.18
N HIS A 490 22.54 12.14 20.43
CA HIS A 490 22.57 10.85 19.76
C HIS A 490 23.78 10.03 20.24
N LEU A 491 23.54 8.80 20.69
CA LEU A 491 24.58 7.79 20.83
C LEU A 491 24.66 7.03 19.50
N VAL A 492 25.81 7.07 18.85
CA VAL A 492 25.96 6.59 17.48
C VAL A 492 27.04 5.51 17.42
N LEU A 493 26.67 4.35 16.89
CA LEU A 493 27.58 3.27 16.52
C LEU A 493 27.67 3.25 14.99
N TYR A 494 28.87 3.39 14.43
CA TYR A 494 29.04 3.45 12.99
C TYR A 494 30.35 2.81 12.52
N THR A 495 30.43 2.46 11.25
CA THR A 495 31.64 2.00 10.55
C THR A 495 31.64 2.57 9.14
N GLY A 496 32.83 2.90 8.60
CA GLY A 496 32.98 3.47 7.27
C GLY A 496 32.93 5.01 7.23
N ASP A 497 33.54 5.59 6.19
CA ASP A 497 33.73 7.03 6.04
C ASP A 497 32.41 7.77 5.76
N LYS A 498 31.49 7.18 4.99
CA LYS A 498 30.17 7.77 4.74
C LYS A 498 29.36 7.80 6.02
N ALA A 499 29.43 6.73 6.80
CA ALA A 499 28.74 6.67 8.09
C ALA A 499 29.32 7.66 9.09
N GLU A 500 30.63 7.94 9.06
CA GLU A 500 31.25 8.98 9.88
C GLU A 500 30.72 10.38 9.54
N ILE A 501 30.56 10.69 8.25
CA ILE A 501 29.97 11.96 7.80
C ILE A 501 28.53 12.09 8.30
N VAL A 502 27.72 11.04 8.17
CA VAL A 502 26.33 11.03 8.64
C VAL A 502 26.28 11.15 10.18
N ALA A 503 27.12 10.41 10.89
CA ALA A 503 27.21 10.48 12.34
C ALA A 503 27.58 11.90 12.83
N ASN A 504 28.51 12.57 12.16
CA ASN A 504 28.89 13.94 12.51
C ASN A 504 27.74 14.93 12.32
N LYS A 505 26.91 14.78 11.28
CA LYS A 505 25.74 15.64 11.04
C LYS A 505 24.68 15.55 12.15
N LEU A 506 24.54 14.38 12.78
CA LEU A 506 23.61 14.20 13.90
C LEU A 506 23.89 15.14 15.08
N ALA A 507 25.13 15.63 15.24
CA ALA A 507 25.44 16.57 16.31
C ALA A 507 24.67 17.89 16.21
N ASP A 508 24.23 18.25 15.00
CA ASP A 508 23.51 19.49 14.70
C ASP A 508 21.98 19.28 14.56
N GLU A 509 21.50 18.03 14.59
CA GLU A 509 20.07 17.72 14.48
C GLU A 509 19.34 18.01 15.82
N ALA A 510 18.22 18.72 15.74
CA ALA A 510 17.36 18.96 16.89
C ALA A 510 16.52 17.71 17.18
N LEU A 511 16.37 17.37 18.46
CA LEU A 511 15.62 16.19 18.91
C LEU A 511 14.11 16.44 18.93
N ASP A 512 13.54 16.79 17.78
CA ASP A 512 12.12 17.11 17.62
C ASP A 512 11.28 15.86 17.31
N ASN A 513 10.14 15.72 17.96
CA ASN A 513 9.20 14.63 17.65
C ASN A 513 8.64 14.81 16.23
N ASN A 514 9.01 13.92 15.33
CA ASN A 514 8.87 14.13 13.90
C ASN A 514 8.39 12.88 13.13
N GLY A 515 8.14 11.75 13.79
CA GLY A 515 7.56 10.56 13.16
C GLY A 515 7.48 9.35 14.10
N LEU A 516 6.76 8.32 13.67
CA LEU A 516 6.73 7.02 14.36
C LEU A 516 7.62 5.98 13.70
N TYR A 517 7.47 5.80 12.39
CA TYR A 517 8.16 4.74 11.67
C TYR A 517 8.47 5.14 10.25
N SER A 518 9.67 4.79 9.78
CA SER A 518 10.09 4.91 8.39
C SER A 518 11.00 3.75 8.06
N VAL A 519 10.81 3.14 6.89
CA VAL A 519 11.71 2.14 6.31
C VAL A 519 11.95 2.50 4.85
N TYR A 520 13.18 2.33 4.40
CA TYR A 520 13.60 2.55 3.03
C TYR A 520 14.47 1.40 2.55
N LEU A 521 14.33 1.03 1.28
CA LEU A 521 15.09 -0.02 0.62
C LEU A 521 15.38 0.38 -0.83
N ASP A 522 16.65 0.27 -1.24
CA ASP A 522 17.07 0.34 -2.64
C ASP A 522 17.45 -1.07 -3.12
N TYR A 523 16.57 -1.68 -3.91
CA TYR A 523 16.74 -3.07 -4.34
C TYR A 523 18.02 -3.27 -5.16
N SER A 524 18.36 -2.31 -6.03
CA SER A 524 19.56 -2.41 -6.85
C SER A 524 20.81 -2.39 -5.99
N LYS A 525 20.87 -1.51 -4.98
CA LYS A 525 22.02 -1.47 -4.07
C LYS A 525 22.12 -2.69 -3.16
N VAL A 526 20.99 -3.34 -2.83
CA VAL A 526 20.97 -4.57 -2.02
C VAL A 526 21.43 -5.79 -2.81
N PHE A 527 21.02 -5.91 -4.07
CA PHE A 527 21.22 -7.17 -4.82
C PHE A 527 22.39 -7.12 -5.79
N ALA A 528 22.71 -5.98 -6.41
CA ALA A 528 23.77 -5.90 -7.42
C ALA A 528 25.14 -6.39 -6.91
N PRO A 529 25.62 -6.01 -5.70
CA PRO A 529 26.89 -6.52 -5.19
C PRO A 529 26.87 -8.04 -4.89
N ILE A 530 25.72 -8.58 -4.47
CA ILE A 530 25.55 -10.02 -4.18
C ILE A 530 25.58 -10.83 -5.48
N LEU A 531 24.92 -10.32 -6.53
CA LEU A 531 24.89 -10.94 -7.84
C LEU A 531 26.29 -10.95 -8.48
N SER A 532 27.01 -9.82 -8.41
CA SER A 532 28.40 -9.74 -8.85
C SER A 532 29.30 -10.73 -8.11
N LEU A 533 29.07 -10.92 -6.80
CA LEU A 533 29.82 -11.88 -6.00
C LEU A 533 29.59 -13.32 -6.48
N ALA A 534 28.33 -13.72 -6.70
CA ALA A 534 27.99 -15.05 -7.18
C ALA A 534 28.55 -15.33 -8.58
N GLU A 535 28.50 -14.34 -9.48
CA GLU A 535 29.12 -14.43 -10.80
C GLU A 535 30.64 -14.62 -10.73
N MET A 536 31.32 -14.00 -9.75
CA MET A 536 32.75 -14.16 -9.53
C MET A 536 33.14 -15.50 -8.91
N THR A 537 32.37 -16.01 -7.94
CA THR A 537 32.66 -17.29 -7.26
C THR A 537 32.25 -18.50 -8.10
N GLY A 538 31.40 -18.31 -9.11
CA GLY A 538 30.79 -19.41 -9.87
C GLY A 538 29.78 -20.20 -9.05
N GLU A 539 29.35 -19.68 -7.89
CA GLU A 539 28.28 -20.30 -7.10
C GLU A 539 26.93 -20.10 -7.81
N PRO A 540 26.07 -21.14 -7.84
CA PRO A 540 24.75 -21.02 -8.45
C PRO A 540 23.91 -20.01 -7.66
N LEU A 541 23.44 -18.97 -8.33
CA LEU A 541 22.43 -18.08 -7.76
C LEU A 541 21.14 -18.87 -7.50
N PRO A 542 20.58 -18.83 -6.28
CA PRO A 542 19.23 -19.35 -6.07
C PRO A 542 18.26 -18.66 -7.02
N GLU A 543 17.30 -19.41 -7.54
CA GLU A 543 16.34 -18.94 -8.56
C GLU A 543 15.55 -17.71 -8.08
N GLU A 544 15.33 -17.59 -6.78
CA GLU A 544 14.67 -16.43 -6.18
C GLU A 544 15.50 -15.14 -6.31
N PHE A 545 16.83 -15.22 -6.27
CA PHE A 545 17.71 -14.06 -6.43
C PHE A 545 17.96 -13.71 -7.89
N SER A 546 17.90 -14.68 -8.81
CA SER A 546 18.03 -14.39 -10.24
C SER A 546 16.87 -13.53 -10.74
N MET A 547 15.65 -13.75 -10.23
CA MET A 547 14.49 -12.90 -10.49
C MET A 547 14.66 -11.47 -9.96
N MET A 548 15.51 -11.27 -8.95
CA MET A 548 15.78 -9.97 -8.34
C MET A 548 16.90 -9.17 -9.02
N LYS A 549 17.62 -9.78 -9.99
CA LYS A 549 18.74 -9.14 -10.70
C LYS A 549 18.38 -7.84 -11.40
N ASP A 550 17.15 -7.76 -11.88
CA ASP A 550 16.67 -6.63 -12.66
C ASP A 550 15.84 -5.64 -11.84
N TYR A 551 15.75 -5.79 -10.51
CA TYR A 551 15.01 -4.86 -9.65
C TYR A 551 15.77 -3.54 -9.49
N ASN A 552 15.39 -2.58 -10.34
CA ASN A 552 15.78 -1.19 -10.20
C ASN A 552 14.63 -0.38 -9.59
N MET A 553 14.48 -0.54 -8.27
CA MET A 553 13.40 0.06 -7.50
C MET A 553 13.89 0.58 -6.15
N GLN A 554 13.38 1.74 -5.77
CA GLN A 554 13.50 2.29 -4.43
C GLN A 554 12.12 2.33 -3.80
N LEU A 555 12.00 1.84 -2.57
CA LEU A 555 10.76 1.83 -1.79
C LEU A 555 11.00 2.51 -0.45
N GLN A 556 10.11 3.42 -0.07
CA GLN A 556 10.01 3.94 1.28
C GLN A 556 8.60 3.73 1.79
N MET A 557 8.46 3.28 3.04
CA MET A 557 7.17 3.18 3.72
C MET A 557 7.25 3.89 5.07
N GLY A 558 6.22 4.63 5.42
CA GLY A 558 6.12 5.37 6.68
C GLY A 558 4.80 5.11 7.39
N LEU A 559 4.84 5.22 8.71
CA LEU A 559 3.64 5.35 9.56
C LEU A 559 3.85 6.58 10.44
N ASP A 560 2.85 7.46 10.46
CA ASP A 560 2.81 8.62 11.34
C ASP A 560 1.37 9.00 11.73
N ILE A 561 1.22 10.02 12.58
CA ILE A 561 -0.08 10.56 12.99
C ILE A 561 -0.08 12.08 12.78
N ASN A 562 -1.11 12.59 12.13
CA ASN A 562 -1.35 14.02 11.98
C ASN A 562 -2.73 14.41 12.54
N ASP A 563 -3.14 15.66 12.32
CA ASP A 563 -4.42 16.17 12.82
C ASP A 563 -5.65 15.59 12.12
N GLN A 564 -5.46 14.96 10.96
CA GLN A 564 -6.52 14.37 10.15
C GLN A 564 -6.69 12.86 10.38
N GLY A 565 -5.65 12.17 10.88
CA GLY A 565 -5.72 10.74 11.06
C GLY A 565 -4.38 10.03 11.27
N ILE A 566 -4.46 8.71 11.16
CA ILE A 566 -3.28 7.83 11.08
C ILE A 566 -2.86 7.76 9.62
N VAL A 567 -1.60 8.06 9.35
CA VAL A 567 -1.06 8.24 8.00
C VAL A 567 -0.09 7.11 7.68
N PHE A 568 -0.31 6.46 6.54
CA PHE A 568 0.60 5.51 5.93
C PHE A 568 1.11 6.12 4.63
N ASP A 569 2.41 6.41 4.59
CA ASP A 569 3.07 7.00 3.43
C ASP A 569 3.85 5.93 2.67
N SER A 570 3.85 6.03 1.35
CA SER A 570 4.60 5.17 0.47
C SER A 570 5.23 5.99 -0.64
N TYR A 571 6.54 5.85 -0.82
CA TYR A 571 7.26 6.37 -1.97
C TYR A 571 7.83 5.19 -2.75
N MET A 572 7.63 5.21 -4.06
CA MET A 572 8.16 4.22 -4.97
C MET A 572 8.83 4.94 -6.13
N ASN A 573 10.10 4.61 -6.41
CA ASN A 573 10.77 4.96 -7.65
C ASN A 573 11.10 3.65 -8.37
N SER A 574 10.67 3.52 -9.62
CA SER A 574 10.98 2.38 -10.47
C SER A 574 11.70 2.86 -11.71
N LYS A 575 12.73 2.14 -12.13
CA LYS A 575 13.49 2.40 -13.34
C LYS A 575 13.47 1.16 -14.20
N ALA A 576 13.35 1.37 -15.51
CA ALA A 576 13.53 0.31 -16.47
C ALA A 576 14.95 -0.26 -16.33
N THR A 577 15.07 -1.57 -16.45
CA THR A 577 16.37 -2.23 -16.53
C THR A 577 17.07 -1.72 -17.80
N PRO A 578 18.31 -1.20 -17.73
CA PRO A 578 19.04 -0.83 -18.94
C PRO A 578 19.09 -2.05 -19.86
N GLY A 579 18.58 -1.91 -21.09
CA GLY A 579 18.73 -2.97 -22.09
C GLY A 579 20.22 -3.27 -22.22
N GLY A 580 20.62 -4.50 -21.90
CA GLY A 580 22.00 -4.93 -22.11
C GLY A 580 22.36 -4.75 -23.58
N GLU A 581 23.41 -3.99 -23.85
CA GLU A 581 24.11 -4.03 -25.16
C GLU A 581 24.86 -5.35 -25.32
#